data_AF-A0A2T7T9K4-F1
#
_entry.id   AF-A0A2T7T9K4-F1
#
_cell.length_a   1.000
_cell.length_b   1.000
_cell.length_c   1.000
_cell.angle_alpha   90.00
_cell.angle_beta   90.00
_cell.angle_gamma   90.00
#
_symmetry.space_group_name_H-M   'P 1'
#
loop_
_entity.id
_entity.type
_entity.pdbx_description
1 polymer ?
#
loop_
_entity_poly.entity_id
_entity_poly.type
_entity_poly.pdbx_seq_one_letter_code
_entity_poly.pdbx_strand_id
1 'polypeptide(L)'
;MRHELDSGELTVMAIATVCVERIAELDRRGPALNSVPVLNPRLFEEALVLDRELARGEPRGPLHGIPFTVKDSFVVEGMPMAAGSPAFAGLTASRDAFVVETLRRAGALLIGKTNMPPMAIGGGQAGVYGRTVSPFNPEYLAAAWHSGSSIGSAVSVAAGLCAFGIGEETVSSGRSPASNNGLVAFTPSWGLVSSRGNWPLHPLRDVVVPHVRTTADLMSLLDVIATDDGHDLWRRQRGAAVPSAVDVLGEPDARALRPGALRGLRVAVPALYVGERLDGVEP
;
A
#
# COMPACT_ATOMS: atom_id res chain seq x y z
N MET A 1 -2.39 18.60 -3.61
CA MET A 1 -2.16 18.12 -2.23
C MET A 1 -0.98 18.82 -1.57
N ARG A 2 0.30 18.41 -1.72
CA ARG A 2 1.39 19.03 -0.92
C ARG A 2 1.51 20.54 -1.11
N HIS A 3 1.49 20.99 -2.37
CA HIS A 3 1.52 22.43 -2.69
C HIS A 3 0.35 23.20 -2.03
N GLU A 4 -0.85 22.64 -2.05
CA GLU A 4 -2.06 23.27 -1.46
C GLU A 4 -2.03 23.26 0.07
N LEU A 5 -1.40 22.25 0.70
CA LEU A 5 -1.12 22.24 2.13
C LEU A 5 -0.12 23.35 2.49
N ASP A 6 0.95 23.49 1.70
CA ASP A 6 1.99 24.50 1.93
C ASP A 6 1.50 25.93 1.70
N SER A 7 0.58 26.13 0.75
CA SER A 7 -0.06 27.44 0.51
C SER A 7 -1.17 27.76 1.50
N GLY A 8 -1.61 26.78 2.31
CA GLY A 8 -2.73 26.91 3.24
C GLY A 8 -4.11 26.89 2.59
N GLU A 9 -4.20 26.58 1.29
CA GLU A 9 -5.47 26.40 0.57
C GLU A 9 -6.20 25.11 0.98
N LEU A 10 -5.45 24.15 1.52
CA LEU A 10 -5.95 22.87 2.02
C LEU A 10 -5.42 22.62 3.43
N THR A 11 -6.24 21.99 4.28
CA THR A 11 -5.82 21.51 5.61
C THR A 11 -5.85 19.98 5.65
N VAL A 12 -5.06 19.39 6.54
CA VAL A 12 -5.06 17.95 6.79
C VAL A 12 -6.43 17.51 7.31
N MET A 13 -7.10 18.34 8.12
CA MET A 13 -8.49 18.11 8.55
C MET A 13 -9.49 18.08 7.38
N ALA A 14 -9.34 18.98 6.39
CA ALA A 14 -10.19 18.97 5.20
C ALA A 14 -9.96 17.71 4.36
N ILE A 15 -8.70 17.29 4.21
CA ILE A 15 -8.34 16.02 3.54
C ILE A 15 -9.01 14.83 4.26
N ALA A 16 -8.87 14.75 5.58
CA ALA A 16 -9.46 13.67 6.38
C ALA A 16 -10.99 13.58 6.19
N THR A 17 -11.65 14.74 6.23
CA THR A 17 -13.10 14.86 6.01
C THR A 17 -13.49 14.33 4.63
N VAL A 18 -12.84 14.81 3.56
CA VAL A 18 -13.14 14.36 2.18
C VAL A 18 -12.90 12.86 2.02
N CYS A 19 -11.83 12.30 2.60
CA CYS A 19 -11.59 10.86 2.58
C CYS A 19 -12.74 10.07 3.23
N VAL A 20 -13.21 10.48 4.41
CA VAL A 20 -14.32 9.82 5.11
C VAL A 20 -15.63 9.97 4.35
N GLU A 21 -15.92 11.14 3.79
CA GLU A 21 -17.11 11.37 2.97
C GLU A 21 -17.14 10.44 1.75
N ARG A 22 -16.01 10.35 1.03
CA ARG A 22 -15.89 9.45 -0.13
C ARG A 22 -16.00 7.98 0.27
N ILE A 23 -15.44 7.58 1.40
CA ILE A 23 -15.61 6.22 1.95
C ILE A 23 -17.10 5.97 2.26
N ALA A 24 -17.78 6.92 2.89
CA ALA A 24 -19.19 6.77 3.21
C ALA A 24 -20.05 6.65 1.95
N GLU A 25 -19.76 7.40 0.89
CA GLU A 25 -20.53 7.42 -0.37
C GLU A 25 -20.23 6.24 -1.30
N LEU A 26 -18.94 5.93 -1.51
CA LEU A 26 -18.49 4.96 -2.51
C LEU A 26 -18.23 3.59 -1.90
N ASP A 27 -17.64 3.54 -0.70
CA ASP A 27 -17.19 2.29 -0.10
C ASP A 27 -18.27 1.58 0.70
N ARG A 28 -19.07 2.36 1.46
CA ARG A 28 -20.08 1.83 2.39
C ARG A 28 -21.51 1.90 1.85
N ARG A 29 -21.80 2.88 0.99
CA ARG A 29 -23.09 3.07 0.30
C ARG A 29 -22.85 2.98 -1.21
N GLY A 30 -23.73 3.53 -2.04
CA GLY A 30 -23.53 3.65 -3.48
C GLY A 30 -23.12 2.31 -4.12
N PRO A 31 -21.96 2.22 -4.80
CA PRO A 31 -21.47 0.98 -5.39
C PRO A 31 -20.98 -0.06 -4.36
N ALA A 32 -20.90 0.30 -3.08
CA ALA A 32 -20.54 -0.54 -1.95
C ALA A 32 -19.22 -1.29 -2.15
N LEU A 33 -18.17 -0.54 -2.49
CA LEU A 33 -16.86 -1.10 -2.85
C LEU A 33 -16.25 -1.98 -1.74
N ASN A 34 -16.55 -1.69 -0.48
CA ASN A 34 -16.11 -2.45 0.69
C ASN A 34 -14.58 -2.72 0.72
N SER A 35 -13.82 -1.67 0.45
CA SER A 35 -12.36 -1.65 0.40
C SER A 35 -11.73 -1.16 1.71
N VAL A 36 -12.38 -0.30 2.49
CA VAL A 36 -11.87 0.25 3.77
C VAL A 36 -12.84 -0.08 4.93
N PRO A 37 -12.86 -1.34 5.41
CA PRO A 37 -13.82 -1.77 6.43
C PRO A 37 -13.51 -1.25 7.85
N VAL A 38 -12.28 -0.81 8.10
CA VAL A 38 -11.84 -0.36 9.43
C VAL A 38 -11.24 1.04 9.30
N LEU A 39 -11.90 2.04 9.86
CA LEU A 39 -11.38 3.40 9.93
C LEU A 39 -10.43 3.57 11.12
N ASN A 40 -9.43 4.45 10.97
CA ASN A 40 -8.57 4.84 12.08
C ASN A 40 -9.40 5.63 13.10
N PRO A 41 -9.57 5.13 14.35
CA PRO A 41 -10.38 5.82 15.35
C PRO A 41 -9.78 7.16 15.79
N ARG A 42 -8.47 7.38 15.57
CA ARG A 42 -7.75 8.62 15.88
C ARG A 42 -7.60 9.55 14.68
N LEU A 43 -8.25 9.27 13.55
CA LEU A 43 -8.03 9.99 12.28
C LEU A 43 -8.08 11.51 12.43
N PHE A 44 -9.15 12.04 13.03
CA PHE A 44 -9.33 13.49 13.15
C PHE A 44 -8.42 14.12 14.21
N GLU A 45 -8.07 13.38 15.26
CA GLU A 45 -7.09 13.82 16.26
C GLU A 45 -5.69 13.94 15.64
N GLU A 46 -5.28 12.93 14.86
CA GLU A 46 -4.02 12.91 14.12
C GLU A 46 -3.98 14.02 13.06
N ALA A 47 -5.08 14.25 12.33
CA ALA A 47 -5.18 15.34 11.36
C ALA A 47 -5.00 16.72 12.02
N LEU A 48 -5.65 16.95 13.17
CA LEU A 48 -5.52 18.21 13.91
C LEU A 48 -4.09 18.45 14.41
N VAL A 49 -3.38 17.41 14.83
CA VAL A 49 -1.96 17.51 15.23
C VAL A 49 -1.11 17.92 14.03
N LEU A 50 -1.29 17.27 12.88
CA LEU A 50 -0.54 17.58 11.66
C LEU A 50 -0.82 19.00 11.15
N ASP A 51 -2.05 19.50 11.25
CA ASP A 51 -2.40 20.89 10.92
C ASP A 51 -1.69 21.88 11.85
N ARG A 52 -1.63 21.60 13.16
CA ARG A 52 -0.93 22.46 14.14
C ARG A 52 0.58 22.48 13.93
N GLU A 53 1.17 21.37 13.49
CA GLU A 53 2.58 21.31 13.11
C GLU A 53 2.84 22.13 11.84
N LEU A 54 1.98 21.99 10.83
CA LEU A 54 2.08 22.75 9.59
C LEU A 54 1.95 24.26 9.83
N ALA A 55 0.98 24.68 10.66
CA ALA A 55 0.78 26.09 11.03
C ALA A 55 1.96 26.69 11.83
N ARG A 56 2.77 25.86 12.50
CA ARG A 56 4.01 26.26 13.18
C ARG A 56 5.24 26.25 12.26
N GLY A 57 5.08 25.86 11.00
CA GLY A 57 6.20 25.71 10.06
C GLY A 57 7.08 24.49 10.36
N GLU A 58 6.51 23.46 10.99
CA GLU A 58 7.22 22.24 11.44
C GLU A 58 6.72 20.97 10.69
N PRO A 59 6.70 20.92 9.35
CA PRO A 59 6.28 19.71 8.65
C PRO A 59 7.28 18.58 8.89
N ARG A 60 6.80 17.36 9.11
CA ARG A 60 7.61 16.18 9.42
C ARG A 60 8.37 15.59 8.23
N GLY A 61 8.00 15.98 7.01
CA GLY A 61 8.61 15.48 5.78
C GLY A 61 7.73 15.63 4.55
N PRO A 62 8.09 15.01 3.42
CA PRO A 62 7.38 15.16 2.15
C PRO A 62 5.96 14.58 2.18
N LEU A 63 5.68 13.63 3.07
CA LEU A 63 4.37 12.99 3.23
C LEU A 63 3.50 13.64 4.32
N HIS A 64 3.91 14.78 4.89
CA HIS A 64 3.13 15.46 5.93
C HIS A 64 1.71 15.76 5.47
N GLY A 65 0.71 15.23 6.19
CA GLY A 65 -0.71 15.39 5.88
C GLY A 65 -1.25 14.55 4.73
N ILE A 66 -0.41 13.75 4.06
CA ILE A 66 -0.83 12.97 2.89
C ILE A 66 -1.58 11.71 3.35
N PRO A 67 -2.83 11.46 2.89
CA PRO A 67 -3.69 10.41 3.40
C PRO A 67 -3.35 9.04 2.78
N PHE A 68 -3.27 8.00 3.60
CA PHE A 68 -3.00 6.64 3.14
C PHE A 68 -3.86 5.57 3.82
N THR A 69 -3.95 4.42 3.18
CA THR A 69 -4.53 3.20 3.76
C THR A 69 -3.49 2.09 3.83
N VAL A 70 -3.70 1.12 4.73
CA VAL A 70 -2.83 -0.07 4.82
C VAL A 70 -3.67 -1.34 4.79
N LYS A 71 -3.17 -2.40 4.18
CA LYS A 71 -3.83 -3.71 4.20
C LYS A 71 -4.02 -4.22 5.63
N ASP A 72 -5.09 -4.98 5.87
CA ASP A 72 -5.41 -5.47 7.22
C ASP A 72 -4.30 -6.36 7.84
N SER A 73 -3.40 -6.90 7.02
CA SER A 73 -2.20 -7.63 7.45
C SER A 73 -1.16 -6.75 8.17
N PHE A 74 -1.18 -5.43 7.99
CA PHE A 74 -0.26 -4.52 8.69
C PHE A 74 -0.75 -4.26 10.10
N VAL A 75 0.08 -4.54 11.09
CA VAL A 75 -0.20 -4.24 12.49
C VAL A 75 -0.22 -2.71 12.68
N VAL A 76 -1.27 -2.19 13.33
CA VAL A 76 -1.42 -0.76 13.63
C VAL A 76 -1.89 -0.61 15.07
N GLU A 77 -1.14 0.11 15.89
CA GLU A 77 -1.40 0.26 17.33
C GLU A 77 -2.82 0.75 17.62
N GLY A 78 -3.55 -0.01 18.44
CA GLY A 78 -4.91 0.29 18.85
C GLY A 78 -6.00 -0.08 17.83
N MET A 79 -5.62 -0.63 16.67
CA MET A 79 -6.56 -1.11 15.65
C MET A 79 -6.65 -2.64 15.60
N PRO A 80 -7.73 -3.21 15.02
CA PRO A 80 -7.84 -4.64 14.77
C PRO A 80 -6.65 -5.22 13.99
N MET A 81 -6.28 -6.45 14.34
CA MET A 81 -5.18 -7.22 13.76
C MET A 81 -5.71 -8.54 13.18
N ALA A 82 -6.75 -8.47 12.35
CA ALA A 82 -7.51 -9.65 11.94
C ALA A 82 -6.91 -10.42 10.76
N ALA A 83 -6.09 -9.78 9.93
CA ALA A 83 -5.65 -10.29 8.61
C ALA A 83 -6.82 -10.84 7.76
N GLY A 84 -7.98 -10.18 7.81
CA GLY A 84 -9.21 -10.61 7.14
C GLY A 84 -9.83 -11.90 7.69
N SER A 85 -9.29 -12.49 8.76
CA SER A 85 -9.72 -13.76 9.32
C SER A 85 -10.70 -13.59 10.48
N PRO A 86 -11.84 -14.31 10.48
CA PRO A 86 -12.76 -14.30 11.63
C PRO A 86 -12.11 -14.77 12.94
N ALA A 87 -11.10 -15.62 12.87
CA ALA A 87 -10.39 -16.14 14.05
C ALA A 87 -9.64 -15.05 14.84
N PHE A 88 -9.26 -13.95 14.18
CA PHE A 88 -8.48 -12.86 14.77
C PHE A 88 -9.29 -11.55 14.86
N ALA A 89 -10.62 -11.61 14.67
CA ALA A 89 -11.48 -10.43 14.65
C ALA A 89 -11.46 -9.60 15.95
N GLY A 90 -11.25 -10.27 17.09
CA GLY A 90 -11.15 -9.64 18.41
C GLY A 90 -9.73 -9.26 18.84
N LEU A 91 -8.73 -9.46 17.98
CA LEU A 91 -7.33 -9.19 18.30
C LEU A 91 -6.98 -7.73 18.00
N THR A 92 -6.46 -7.02 19.00
CA THR A 92 -6.03 -5.62 18.88
C THR A 92 -4.51 -5.53 18.95
N ALA A 93 -3.93 -4.76 18.03
CA ALA A 93 -2.50 -4.54 17.96
C ALA A 93 -1.99 -3.60 19.07
N SER A 94 -0.81 -3.91 19.62
CA SER A 94 -0.14 -3.15 20.69
C SER A 94 1.05 -2.31 20.23
N ARG A 95 1.38 -2.36 18.93
CA ARG A 95 2.46 -1.60 18.29
C ARG A 95 2.15 -1.44 16.81
N ASP A 96 2.87 -0.56 16.13
CA ASP A 96 2.79 -0.44 14.67
C ASP A 96 3.71 -1.45 13.96
N ALA A 97 3.41 -1.73 12.69
CA ALA A 97 4.35 -2.30 11.75
C ALA A 97 5.42 -1.27 11.37
N PHE A 98 6.63 -1.70 11.01
CA PHE A 98 7.73 -0.78 10.70
C PHE A 98 7.37 0.24 9.61
N VAL A 99 6.68 -0.19 8.54
CA VAL A 99 6.28 0.74 7.49
C VAL A 99 5.25 1.76 7.99
N VAL A 100 4.37 1.38 8.91
CA VAL A 100 3.38 2.27 9.54
C VAL A 100 4.08 3.27 10.46
N GLU A 101 5.01 2.81 11.30
CA GLU A 101 5.87 3.65 12.14
C GLU A 101 6.61 4.70 11.29
N THR A 102 7.19 4.25 10.17
CA THR A 102 7.96 5.09 9.23
C THR A 102 7.09 6.15 8.56
N LEU A 103 5.89 5.77 8.10
CA LEU A 103 4.94 6.69 7.48
C LEU A 103 4.39 7.72 8.48
N ARG A 104 4.04 7.31 9.70
CA ARG A 104 3.60 8.22 10.78
C ARG A 104 4.69 9.21 11.17
N ARG A 105 5.95 8.76 11.24
CA ARG A 105 7.12 9.62 11.46
C ARG A 105 7.30 10.66 10.35
N ALA A 106 7.03 10.29 9.10
CA ALA A 106 7.05 11.21 7.96
C ALA A 106 5.81 12.13 7.86
N GLY A 107 4.87 12.02 8.81
CA GLY A 107 3.66 12.82 8.89
C GLY A 107 2.52 12.38 7.97
N ALA A 108 2.58 11.17 7.40
CA ALA A 108 1.47 10.64 6.62
C ALA A 108 0.25 10.36 7.50
N LEU A 109 -0.95 10.62 6.98
CA LEU A 109 -2.21 10.48 7.71
C LEU A 109 -2.87 9.13 7.42
N LEU A 110 -2.94 8.24 8.41
CA LEU A 110 -3.58 6.94 8.23
C LEU A 110 -5.11 7.08 8.25
N ILE A 111 -5.77 6.78 7.13
CA ILE A 111 -7.23 6.78 7.01
C ILE A 111 -7.85 5.53 7.64
N GLY A 112 -7.26 4.37 7.41
CA GLY A 112 -7.81 3.10 7.88
C GLY A 112 -7.11 1.89 7.29
N LYS A 113 -7.64 0.71 7.66
CA LYS A 113 -7.18 -0.58 7.17
C LYS A 113 -8.08 -1.10 6.06
N THR A 114 -7.48 -1.68 5.02
CA THR A 114 -8.19 -2.16 3.83
C THR A 114 -8.47 -3.65 3.86
N ASN A 115 -9.57 -4.04 3.21
CA ASN A 115 -10.07 -5.40 3.16
C ASN A 115 -9.11 -6.37 2.44
N MET A 116 -9.18 -7.65 2.84
CA MET A 116 -8.41 -8.77 2.30
C MET A 116 -9.07 -10.11 2.67
N PRO A 117 -8.79 -11.21 1.94
CA PRO A 117 -9.19 -12.55 2.34
C PRO A 117 -8.45 -13.02 3.61
N PRO A 118 -8.97 -14.02 4.34
CA PRO A 118 -8.33 -14.55 5.55
C PRO A 118 -6.87 -14.93 5.33
N MET A 119 -5.99 -14.39 6.19
CA MET A 119 -4.56 -14.69 6.26
C MET A 119 -3.78 -14.41 4.97
N ALA A 120 -4.31 -13.57 4.08
CA ALA A 120 -3.79 -13.35 2.73
C ALA A 120 -3.78 -14.61 1.83
N ILE A 121 -4.36 -15.73 2.26
CA ILE A 121 -4.43 -16.99 1.51
C ILE A 121 -5.56 -16.91 0.48
N GLY A 122 -5.25 -16.31 -0.68
CA GLY A 122 -6.19 -16.17 -1.79
C GLY A 122 -6.12 -14.81 -2.45
N GLY A 123 -7.25 -14.35 -2.97
CA GLY A 123 -7.45 -13.03 -3.53
C GLY A 123 -8.87 -12.53 -3.36
N GLY A 124 -9.82 -13.13 -4.07
CA GLY A 124 -11.21 -12.66 -4.14
C GLY A 124 -12.15 -13.22 -3.08
N GLN A 125 -11.69 -14.12 -2.21
CA GLN A 125 -12.51 -14.78 -1.19
C GLN A 125 -12.97 -13.78 -0.12
N ALA A 126 -14.18 -13.99 0.41
CA ALA A 126 -14.70 -13.18 1.50
C ALA A 126 -14.03 -13.55 2.83
N GLY A 127 -13.62 -12.53 3.59
CA GLY A 127 -13.12 -12.66 4.96
C GLY A 127 -14.12 -12.18 6.00
N VAL A 128 -13.62 -11.84 7.19
CA VAL A 128 -14.41 -11.25 8.29
C VAL A 128 -15.09 -9.93 7.90
N TYR A 129 -14.50 -9.20 6.95
CA TYR A 129 -15.04 -7.94 6.44
C TYR A 129 -15.80 -8.11 5.11
N GLY A 130 -16.18 -9.34 4.75
CA GLY A 130 -16.79 -9.63 3.45
C GLY A 130 -15.78 -9.53 2.31
N ARG A 131 -16.22 -9.00 1.15
CA ARG A 131 -15.43 -8.96 -0.09
C ARG A 131 -15.43 -7.56 -0.70
N THR A 132 -14.32 -7.16 -1.31
CA THR A 132 -14.18 -5.92 -2.07
C THR A 132 -14.67 -6.06 -3.51
N VAL A 133 -15.33 -5.01 -4.02
CA VAL A 133 -15.89 -4.90 -5.37
C VAL A 133 -15.02 -3.96 -6.23
N SER A 134 -14.95 -4.23 -7.53
CA SER A 134 -14.21 -3.40 -8.48
C SER A 134 -14.88 -2.03 -8.66
N PRO A 135 -14.11 -0.92 -8.61
CA PRO A 135 -14.64 0.42 -8.86
C PRO A 135 -14.84 0.71 -10.36
N PHE A 136 -14.31 -0.15 -11.25
CA PHE A 136 -14.44 0.01 -12.70
C PHE A 136 -15.64 -0.72 -13.27
N ASN A 137 -15.85 -1.97 -12.86
CA ASN A 137 -17.00 -2.77 -13.27
C ASN A 137 -17.28 -3.86 -12.21
N PRO A 138 -18.45 -3.83 -11.54
CA PRO A 138 -18.78 -4.79 -10.47
C PRO A 138 -18.94 -6.24 -10.96
N GLU A 139 -19.11 -6.46 -12.27
CA GLU A 139 -19.18 -7.81 -12.86
C GLU A 139 -17.80 -8.48 -12.96
N TYR A 140 -16.72 -7.72 -12.80
CA TYR A 140 -15.34 -8.21 -12.86
C TYR A 140 -14.65 -8.15 -11.51
N LEU A 141 -13.70 -9.06 -11.29
CA LEU A 141 -12.91 -9.06 -10.06
C LEU A 141 -11.93 -7.89 -10.04
N ALA A 142 -11.80 -7.22 -8.90
CA ALA A 142 -10.80 -6.17 -8.70
C ALA A 142 -9.38 -6.72 -8.46
N ALA A 143 -9.18 -8.04 -8.49
CA ALA A 143 -7.90 -8.73 -8.42
C ALA A 143 -8.06 -10.20 -8.87
N ALA A 144 -6.97 -10.92 -9.11
CA ALA A 144 -7.01 -12.35 -9.40
C ALA A 144 -7.61 -13.13 -8.21
N TRP A 145 -8.47 -14.10 -8.52
CA TRP A 145 -9.22 -14.85 -7.51
C TRP A 145 -8.35 -15.59 -6.51
N HIS A 146 -7.25 -16.20 -6.96
CA HIS A 146 -6.40 -17.06 -6.14
C HIS A 146 -5.16 -16.37 -5.55
N SER A 147 -4.75 -15.21 -6.08
CA SER A 147 -3.63 -14.44 -5.53
C SER A 147 -3.78 -12.96 -5.84
N GLY A 148 -4.50 -12.28 -4.96
CA GLY A 148 -4.94 -10.90 -5.13
C GLY A 148 -5.28 -10.23 -3.80
N SER A 149 -4.65 -10.66 -2.71
CA SER A 149 -5.17 -10.39 -1.37
C SER A 149 -5.06 -8.92 -0.92
N SER A 150 -4.31 -8.06 -1.62
CA SER A 150 -4.32 -6.60 -1.36
C SER A 150 -5.43 -5.86 -2.11
N ILE A 151 -6.54 -6.55 -2.43
CA ILE A 151 -7.67 -6.04 -3.20
C ILE A 151 -8.24 -4.72 -2.65
N GLY A 152 -8.44 -4.62 -1.33
CA GLY A 152 -8.95 -3.39 -0.71
C GLY A 152 -7.98 -2.22 -0.85
N SER A 153 -6.66 -2.48 -0.76
CA SER A 153 -5.64 -1.44 -0.89
C SER A 153 -5.70 -0.80 -2.29
N ALA A 154 -5.69 -1.61 -3.34
CA ALA A 154 -5.77 -1.12 -4.72
C ALA A 154 -7.11 -0.42 -5.01
N VAL A 155 -8.24 -0.98 -4.60
CA VAL A 155 -9.55 -0.36 -4.81
C VAL A 155 -9.66 0.99 -4.10
N SER A 156 -9.14 1.10 -2.87
CA SER A 156 -9.18 2.37 -2.12
C SER A 156 -8.41 3.50 -2.81
N VAL A 157 -7.30 3.19 -3.49
CA VAL A 157 -6.49 4.18 -4.23
C VAL A 157 -7.14 4.54 -5.56
N ALA A 158 -7.64 3.55 -6.29
CA ALA A 158 -8.28 3.74 -7.59
C ALA A 158 -9.61 4.52 -7.48
N ALA A 159 -10.38 4.29 -6.41
CA ALA A 159 -11.59 5.04 -6.11
C ALA A 159 -11.29 6.41 -5.45
N GLY A 160 -10.03 6.80 -5.26
CA GLY A 160 -9.65 8.09 -4.67
C GLY A 160 -10.09 8.24 -3.22
N LEU A 161 -10.11 7.16 -2.44
CA LEU A 161 -10.43 7.19 -1.00
C LEU A 161 -9.20 7.59 -0.15
N CYS A 162 -8.02 7.53 -0.76
CA CYS A 162 -6.74 7.98 -0.19
C CYS A 162 -5.78 8.39 -1.32
N ALA A 163 -4.61 8.94 -0.95
CA ALA A 163 -3.59 9.30 -1.91
C ALA A 163 -2.80 8.07 -2.38
N PHE A 164 -2.45 7.18 -1.46
CA PHE A 164 -1.75 5.92 -1.71
C PHE A 164 -2.16 4.83 -0.73
N GLY A 165 -1.90 3.58 -1.09
CA GLY A 165 -2.19 2.41 -0.27
C GLY A 165 -0.95 1.56 -0.05
N ILE A 166 -0.85 0.90 1.10
CA ILE A 166 0.20 -0.06 1.39
C ILE A 166 -0.40 -1.47 1.41
N GLY A 167 -0.05 -2.27 0.41
CA GLY A 167 -0.37 -3.68 0.30
C GLY A 167 0.82 -4.59 0.60
N GLU A 168 0.65 -5.87 0.33
CA GLU A 168 1.66 -6.92 0.57
C GLU A 168 1.53 -8.03 -0.46
N GLU A 169 2.66 -8.61 -0.87
CA GLU A 169 2.73 -9.67 -1.86
C GLU A 169 3.56 -10.87 -1.41
N THR A 170 3.01 -12.06 -1.66
CA THR A 170 3.71 -13.36 -1.54
C THR A 170 3.91 -14.04 -2.90
N VAL A 171 2.95 -13.87 -3.82
CA VAL A 171 2.99 -14.41 -5.20
C VAL A 171 2.61 -13.34 -6.21
N SER A 172 1.36 -12.86 -6.19
CA SER A 172 0.89 -11.73 -7.02
C SER A 172 -0.09 -10.80 -6.29
N SER A 173 -0.16 -10.90 -4.96
CA SER A 173 -1.15 -10.21 -4.14
C SER A 173 -1.01 -8.68 -4.10
N GLY A 174 0.04 -8.09 -4.66
CA GLY A 174 0.18 -6.65 -4.89
C GLY A 174 0.00 -6.29 -6.37
N ARG A 175 0.75 -6.93 -7.28
CA ARG A 175 0.68 -6.64 -8.72
C ARG A 175 -0.67 -6.97 -9.34
N SER A 176 -1.33 -8.04 -8.91
CA SER A 176 -2.63 -8.42 -9.47
C SER A 176 -3.74 -7.39 -9.13
N PRO A 177 -3.92 -6.97 -7.87
CA PRO A 177 -4.81 -5.86 -7.55
C PRO A 177 -4.43 -4.57 -8.28
N ALA A 178 -3.15 -4.24 -8.39
CA ALA A 178 -2.71 -3.04 -9.11
C ALA A 178 -3.15 -3.06 -10.58
N SER A 179 -2.92 -4.17 -11.28
CA SER A 179 -3.30 -4.37 -12.69
C SER A 179 -4.79 -4.15 -12.91
N ASN A 180 -5.64 -4.80 -12.11
CA ASN A 180 -7.09 -4.74 -12.27
C ASN A 180 -7.70 -3.39 -11.88
N ASN A 181 -6.91 -2.50 -11.25
CA ASN A 181 -7.35 -1.18 -10.80
C ASN A 181 -6.58 -0.03 -11.48
N GLY A 182 -5.78 -0.31 -12.51
CA GLY A 182 -5.06 0.71 -13.28
C GLY A 182 -4.02 1.49 -12.44
N LEU A 183 -3.35 0.82 -11.51
CA LEU A 183 -2.40 1.44 -10.59
C LEU A 183 -0.96 1.04 -10.89
N VAL A 184 -0.04 1.88 -10.41
CA VAL A 184 1.38 1.54 -10.31
C VAL A 184 1.61 0.83 -8.98
N ALA A 185 2.33 -0.29 -9.03
CA ALA A 185 2.77 -1.03 -7.85
C ALA A 185 4.24 -1.44 -7.99
N PHE A 186 4.92 -1.57 -6.85
CA PHE A 186 6.31 -1.96 -6.79
C PHE A 186 6.51 -3.12 -5.81
N THR A 187 7.02 -4.24 -6.32
CA THR A 187 7.39 -5.40 -5.50
C THR A 187 8.90 -5.37 -5.29
N PRO A 188 9.38 -4.93 -4.12
CA PRO A 188 10.80 -4.68 -3.90
C PRO A 188 11.60 -5.98 -3.84
N SER A 189 12.91 -5.87 -4.08
CA SER A 189 13.87 -6.90 -3.66
C SER A 189 13.82 -7.08 -2.14
N TRP A 190 14.14 -8.28 -1.67
CA TRP A 190 14.09 -8.62 -0.25
C TRP A 190 14.98 -7.71 0.61
N GLY A 191 14.45 -7.27 1.75
CA GLY A 191 15.13 -6.39 2.70
C GLY A 191 15.10 -4.90 2.36
N LEU A 192 14.68 -4.50 1.15
CA LEU A 192 14.59 -3.08 0.77
C LEU A 192 13.52 -2.33 1.58
N VAL A 193 12.35 -2.94 1.78
CA VAL A 193 11.30 -2.44 2.67
C VAL A 193 11.02 -3.52 3.71
N SER A 194 11.15 -3.18 5.00
CA SER A 194 10.94 -4.13 6.09
C SER A 194 9.48 -4.58 6.17
N SER A 195 9.29 -5.89 6.31
CA SER A 195 7.98 -6.52 6.55
C SER A 195 7.72 -6.73 8.06
N ARG A 196 8.54 -6.14 8.94
CA ARG A 196 8.36 -6.27 10.40
C ARG A 196 7.01 -5.72 10.83
N GLY A 197 6.22 -6.58 11.49
CA GLY A 197 4.87 -6.23 11.93
C GLY A 197 3.83 -6.38 10.83
N ASN A 198 4.13 -7.09 9.76
CA ASN A 198 3.11 -7.66 8.88
C ASN A 198 2.71 -9.05 9.36
N TRP A 199 1.46 -9.43 9.12
CA TRP A 199 1.04 -10.83 9.21
C TRP A 199 1.75 -11.65 8.13
N PRO A 200 2.59 -12.62 8.50
CA PRO A 200 3.27 -13.44 7.52
C PRO A 200 2.30 -14.43 6.86
N LEU A 201 2.51 -14.68 5.57
CA LEU A 201 1.96 -15.85 4.88
C LEU A 201 3.09 -16.84 4.58
N HIS A 202 4.13 -16.36 3.90
CA HIS A 202 5.34 -17.12 3.63
C HIS A 202 6.56 -16.20 3.84
N PRO A 203 7.16 -16.16 5.05
CA PRO A 203 8.13 -15.14 5.45
C PRO A 203 9.30 -14.91 4.48
N LEU A 204 9.71 -15.95 3.72
CA LEU A 204 10.79 -15.86 2.72
C LEU A 204 10.35 -15.30 1.36
N ARG A 205 9.09 -14.86 1.22
CA ARG A 205 8.53 -14.31 -0.01
C ARG A 205 7.76 -13.01 0.22
N ASP A 206 7.26 -12.81 1.44
CA ASP A 206 6.42 -11.67 1.80
C ASP A 206 7.18 -10.34 1.69
N VAL A 207 6.64 -9.43 0.88
CA VAL A 207 7.17 -8.08 0.69
C VAL A 207 6.05 -7.04 0.76
N VAL A 208 6.37 -5.87 1.31
CA VAL A 208 5.50 -4.69 1.28
C VAL A 208 5.38 -4.15 -0.15
N VAL A 209 4.16 -3.81 -0.58
CA VAL A 209 3.87 -3.31 -1.93
C VAL A 209 3.09 -2.01 -1.87
N PRO A 210 3.68 -0.86 -2.22
CA PRO A 210 2.92 0.37 -2.40
C PRO A 210 2.00 0.29 -3.62
N HIS A 211 0.79 0.82 -3.49
CA HIS A 211 -0.17 1.08 -4.57
C HIS A 211 -0.36 2.59 -4.73
N VAL A 212 -0.06 3.11 -5.92
CA VAL A 212 -0.15 4.55 -6.22
C VAL A 212 -0.71 4.77 -7.63
N ARG A 213 -1.16 6.00 -7.93
CA ARG A 213 -1.69 6.34 -9.26
C ARG A 213 -0.62 6.71 -10.28
N THR A 214 0.55 7.18 -9.82
CA THR A 214 1.61 7.64 -10.72
C THR A 214 2.98 7.13 -10.29
N THR A 215 3.92 7.01 -11.23
CA THR A 215 5.31 6.67 -10.91
C THR A 215 5.99 7.76 -10.07
N ALA A 216 5.59 9.03 -10.19
CA ALA A 216 6.11 10.12 -9.37
C ALA A 216 5.70 9.97 -7.89
N ASP A 217 4.45 9.57 -7.63
CA ASP A 217 4.00 9.23 -6.27
C ASP A 217 4.77 8.02 -5.73
N LEU A 218 5.04 7.01 -6.58
CA LEU A 218 5.81 5.84 -6.17
C LEU A 218 7.22 6.23 -5.70
N MET A 219 7.92 7.05 -6.48
CA MET A 219 9.27 7.48 -6.12
C MET A 219 9.27 8.30 -4.82
N SER A 220 8.34 9.25 -4.69
CA SER A 220 8.19 10.05 -3.46
C SER A 220 7.90 9.19 -2.23
N LEU A 221 7.16 8.10 -2.40
CA LEU A 221 6.85 7.16 -1.32
C LEU A 221 8.06 6.28 -0.97
N LEU A 222 8.81 5.80 -1.98
CA LEU A 222 10.01 5.00 -1.78
C LEU A 222 11.11 5.75 -1.02
N ASP A 223 11.24 7.07 -1.24
CA ASP A 223 12.15 7.94 -0.48
C ASP A 223 11.91 7.89 1.04
N VAL A 224 10.70 7.48 1.46
CA VAL A 224 10.32 7.36 2.86
C VAL A 224 10.37 5.91 3.35
N ILE A 225 9.71 4.99 2.63
CA ILE A 225 9.48 3.63 3.16
C ILE A 225 10.67 2.68 2.98
N ALA A 226 11.58 2.96 2.05
CA ALA A 226 12.79 2.17 1.86
C ALA A 226 13.86 2.59 2.88
N THR A 227 13.59 2.28 4.15
CA THR A 227 14.49 2.54 5.28
C THR A 227 14.96 1.22 5.88
N ASP A 228 16.25 1.14 6.23
CA ASP A 228 16.84 -0.02 6.87
C ASP A 228 16.23 -0.29 8.26
N ASP A 229 15.86 -1.55 8.50
CA ASP A 229 15.39 -2.02 9.81
C ASP A 229 16.28 -3.16 10.32
N GLY A 230 17.11 -2.90 11.33
CA GLY A 230 17.98 -3.92 11.92
C GLY A 230 17.23 -5.12 12.54
N HIS A 231 15.91 -5.01 12.71
CA HIS A 231 15.07 -6.08 13.24
C HIS A 231 14.30 -6.88 12.17
N ASP A 232 14.40 -6.50 10.89
CA ASP A 232 13.79 -7.22 9.77
C ASP A 232 14.40 -8.62 9.56
N LEU A 233 13.58 -9.56 9.09
CA LEU A 233 14.00 -10.95 8.87
C LEU A 233 15.20 -11.06 7.92
N TRP A 234 15.18 -10.34 6.80
CA TRP A 234 16.23 -10.40 5.78
C TRP A 234 17.50 -9.69 6.21
N ARG A 235 17.40 -8.74 7.13
CA ARG A 235 18.56 -8.02 7.68
C ARG A 235 19.21 -8.74 8.86
N ARG A 236 18.46 -9.60 9.57
CA ARG A 236 18.98 -10.40 10.69
C ARG A 236 19.61 -11.73 10.29
N GLN A 237 19.25 -12.27 9.12
CA GLN A 237 19.82 -13.53 8.63
C GLN A 237 21.31 -13.37 8.27
N ARG A 238 22.04 -14.49 8.19
CA ARG A 238 23.49 -14.54 7.94
C ARG A 238 23.88 -15.29 6.65
N GLY A 239 22.89 -15.79 5.91
CA GLY A 239 23.09 -16.63 4.72
C GLY A 239 23.28 -15.86 3.41
N ALA A 240 22.90 -14.58 3.37
CA ALA A 240 23.08 -13.72 2.21
C ALA A 240 23.44 -12.29 2.62
N ALA A 241 24.27 -11.62 1.82
CA ALA A 241 24.48 -10.19 1.94
C ALA A 241 23.25 -9.45 1.38
N VAL A 242 22.70 -8.53 2.16
CA VAL A 242 21.59 -7.67 1.74
C VAL A 242 22.12 -6.23 1.70
N PRO A 243 22.15 -5.57 0.54
CA PRO A 243 22.58 -4.17 0.45
C PRO A 243 21.66 -3.26 1.24
N SER A 244 22.17 -2.11 1.68
CA SER A 244 21.33 -1.11 2.37
C SER A 244 20.28 -0.55 1.40
N ALA A 245 19.17 -0.04 1.93
CA ALA A 245 18.12 0.55 1.12
C ALA A 245 18.63 1.79 0.36
N VAL A 246 19.54 2.54 0.98
CA VAL A 246 20.22 3.68 0.37
C VAL A 246 21.08 3.24 -0.82
N ASP A 247 21.85 2.16 -0.67
CA ASP A 247 22.69 1.64 -1.77
C ASP A 247 21.84 1.15 -2.95
N VAL A 248 20.67 0.53 -2.67
CA VAL A 248 19.77 0.00 -3.71
C VAL A 248 19.04 1.12 -4.45
N LEU A 249 18.50 2.10 -3.72
CA LEU A 249 17.74 3.19 -4.35
C LEU A 249 18.64 4.25 -5.02
N GLY A 250 19.87 4.39 -4.53
CA GLY A 250 20.79 5.44 -4.95
C GLY A 250 20.28 6.85 -4.65
N GLU A 251 20.93 7.84 -5.26
CA GLU A 251 20.53 9.25 -5.15
C GLU A 251 19.20 9.54 -5.87
N PRO A 252 18.34 10.43 -5.34
CA PRO A 252 17.07 10.80 -5.97
C PRO A 252 17.19 11.20 -7.46
N ASP A 253 18.25 11.92 -7.85
CA ASP A 253 18.46 12.34 -9.24
C ASP A 253 18.73 11.16 -10.18
N ALA A 254 19.33 10.07 -9.67
CA ALA A 254 19.59 8.86 -10.44
C ALA A 254 18.31 8.11 -10.80
N ARG A 255 17.23 8.29 -10.02
CA ARG A 255 15.88 7.73 -10.26
C ARG A 255 14.89 8.72 -10.88
N ALA A 256 15.35 9.90 -11.31
CA ALA A 256 14.48 10.88 -11.95
C ALA A 256 13.85 10.32 -13.24
N LEU A 257 12.54 10.53 -13.41
CA LEU A 257 11.81 10.12 -14.61
C LEU A 257 12.21 11.01 -15.79
N ARG A 258 12.98 10.44 -16.73
CA ARG A 258 13.53 11.18 -17.88
C ARG A 258 12.90 10.73 -19.20
N PRO A 259 12.37 11.65 -20.03
CA PRO A 259 11.91 11.31 -21.38
C PRO A 259 12.99 10.62 -22.21
N GLY A 260 12.66 9.43 -22.72
CA GLY A 260 13.57 8.63 -23.52
C GLY A 260 14.62 7.84 -22.74
N ALA A 261 14.44 7.65 -21.42
CA ALA A 261 15.25 6.72 -20.62
C ALA A 261 15.23 5.27 -21.15
N LEU A 262 14.23 4.92 -21.98
CA LEU A 262 14.14 3.62 -22.65
C LEU A 262 14.97 3.52 -23.95
N ARG A 263 15.48 4.64 -24.48
CA ARG A 263 16.24 4.62 -25.74
C ARG A 263 17.51 3.80 -25.59
N GLY A 264 17.68 2.81 -26.48
CA GLY A 264 18.82 1.91 -26.48
C GLY A 264 18.71 0.72 -25.51
N LEU A 265 17.66 0.67 -24.67
CA LEU A 265 17.41 -0.50 -23.83
C LEU A 265 16.84 -1.66 -24.65
N ARG A 266 17.19 -2.88 -24.25
CA ARG A 266 16.63 -4.12 -24.79
C ARG A 266 15.69 -4.71 -23.76
N VAL A 267 14.40 -4.80 -24.08
CA VAL A 267 13.37 -5.38 -23.21
C VAL A 267 12.89 -6.67 -23.87
N ALA A 268 12.99 -7.80 -23.16
CA ALA A 268 12.45 -9.07 -23.60
C ALA A 268 11.02 -9.24 -23.08
N VAL A 269 10.10 -9.68 -23.96
CA VAL A 269 8.72 -10.00 -23.60
C VAL A 269 8.55 -11.52 -23.73
N PRO A 270 8.31 -12.27 -22.63
CA PRO A 270 8.12 -13.71 -22.73
C PRO A 270 6.87 -14.05 -23.56
N ALA A 271 7.07 -14.86 -24.60
CA ALA A 271 6.06 -15.25 -25.59
C ALA A 271 4.75 -15.76 -24.94
N LEU A 272 4.85 -16.51 -23.84
CA LEU A 272 3.71 -17.08 -23.13
C LEU A 272 2.68 -16.02 -22.66
N TYR A 273 3.10 -14.77 -22.47
CA TYR A 273 2.22 -13.69 -21.99
C TYR A 273 1.59 -12.85 -23.12
N VAL A 274 1.97 -13.10 -24.38
CA VAL A 274 1.44 -12.38 -25.56
C VAL A 274 0.67 -13.29 -26.52
N GLY A 275 0.34 -14.51 -26.09
CA GLY A 275 -0.47 -15.46 -26.85
C GLY A 275 0.30 -16.24 -27.92
N GLU A 276 1.63 -16.17 -27.92
CA GLU A 276 2.46 -17.00 -28.78
C GLU A 276 2.66 -18.38 -28.16
N ARG A 277 2.35 -19.42 -28.93
CA ARG A 277 2.60 -20.81 -28.52
C ARG A 277 4.10 -21.07 -28.50
N LEU A 278 4.62 -21.52 -27.36
CA LEU A 278 5.96 -22.11 -27.31
C LEU A 278 5.87 -23.51 -27.91
N ASP A 279 6.51 -23.73 -29.06
CA ASP A 279 6.61 -25.07 -29.66
C ASP A 279 7.19 -26.05 -28.63
N GLY A 280 6.46 -27.14 -28.36
CA GLY A 280 6.91 -28.21 -27.45
C GLY A 280 6.56 -28.05 -25.97
N VAL A 281 5.77 -27.05 -25.58
CA VAL A 281 5.25 -26.93 -24.21
C VAL A 281 3.72 -27.10 -24.24
N GLU A 282 3.23 -28.27 -23.85
CA GLU A 282 1.78 -28.45 -23.58
C GLU A 282 1.40 -27.71 -22.28
N PRO A 283 0.21 -27.08 -22.24
CA PRO A 283 -0.25 -26.27 -21.11
C PRO A 283 -0.48 -27.08 -19.81
#